data_AF-A0A1D3CUU9-F1
#
_entry.id   AF-A0A1D3CUU9-F1
#
_cell.length_a   1.000
_cell.length_b   1.000
_cell.length_c   1.000
_cell.angle_alpha   90.00
_cell.angle_beta   90.00
_cell.angle_gamma   90.00
#
_symmetry.space_group_name_H-M   'P 1'
#
loop_
_entity.id
_entity.type
_entity.pdbx_description
1 polymer ?
#
loop_
_entity_poly.entity_id
_entity_poly.type
_entity_poly.pdbx_seq_one_letter_code
_entity_poly.pdbx_strand_id
1 'polypeptide(L)'
;MLDGPLMDAELARLEDRSRPFAHMKAVQQQLESVRRLFDLMRIVEDVRDHLNEIMELGSRSSGIGGTGLCASPSVDNVSEHAAAATETYDRLMKQYPEFCAKTEEALGRGLALLRQKHKFHFSAEHRFFF
;
A
#
# COMPACT_ATOMS: atom_id res chain seq x y z
N MET A 1 0.88 -0.67 12.45
CA MET A 1 0.34 0.69 12.24
C MET A 1 0.79 1.65 13.34
N LEU A 2 1.92 2.34 13.14
CA LEU A 2 2.41 3.39 14.06
C LEU A 2 1.88 4.78 13.66
N ASP A 3 1.50 4.98 12.40
CA ASP A 3 1.19 6.31 11.85
C ASP A 3 -0.31 6.63 11.71
N GLY A 4 -1.20 5.63 11.85
CA GLY A 4 -2.66 5.82 11.74
C GLY A 4 -3.23 6.94 12.63
N PRO A 5 -2.95 6.95 13.95
CA PRO A 5 -3.40 8.02 14.83
C PRO A 5 -2.85 9.41 14.48
N LEU A 6 -1.62 9.48 13.95
CA LEU A 6 -1.01 10.73 13.51
C LEU A 6 -1.72 11.27 12.26
N MET A 7 -2.00 10.40 11.29
CA MET A 7 -2.72 10.73 10.07
C MET A 7 -4.16 11.19 10.35
N ASP A 8 -4.86 10.51 11.25
CA ASP A 8 -6.22 10.89 11.66
C ASP A 8 -6.24 12.26 12.33
N ALA A 9 -5.28 12.52 13.23
CA ALA A 9 -5.15 13.81 13.89
C ALA A 9 -4.83 14.94 12.89
N GLU A 10 -3.98 14.68 11.90
CA GLU A 10 -3.62 15.65 10.88
C GLU A 10 -4.81 15.99 9.96
N LEU A 11 -5.56 14.98 9.53
CA LEU A 11 -6.77 15.20 8.73
C LEU A 11 -7.80 16.01 9.52
N ALA A 12 -8.06 15.65 10.78
CA ALA A 12 -8.97 16.38 11.65
C ALA A 12 -8.55 17.85 11.84
N ARG A 13 -7.24 18.10 11.96
CA ARG A 13 -6.67 19.46 12.05
C ARG A 13 -6.94 20.27 10.77
N LEU A 14 -6.75 19.68 9.60
CA LEU A 14 -7.01 20.33 8.32
C LEU A 14 -8.51 20.62 8.14
N GLU A 15 -9.36 19.67 8.51
CA GLU A 15 -10.81 19.83 8.49
C GLU A 15 -11.28 20.97 9.41
N ASP A 16 -10.80 21.01 10.65
CA ASP A 16 -11.15 22.08 11.59
C ASP A 16 -10.73 23.46 11.06
N ARG A 17 -9.51 23.58 10.54
CA ARG A 17 -9.01 24.82 9.93
C ARG A 17 -9.78 25.25 8.68
N SER A 18 -10.42 24.32 7.99
CA SER A 18 -11.24 24.62 6.81
C SER A 18 -12.63 25.17 7.15
N ARG A 19 -13.12 24.96 8.39
CA ARG A 19 -14.49 25.32 8.82
C ARG A 19 -14.88 26.77 8.54
N PRO A 20 -14.03 27.78 8.81
CA PRO A 20 -14.37 29.18 8.49
C PRO A 20 -14.65 29.43 7.01
N PHE A 21 -14.12 28.57 6.13
CA PHE A 21 -14.23 28.65 4.68
C PHE A 21 -15.25 27.64 4.12
N ALA A 22 -16.17 27.13 4.94
CA ALA A 22 -17.20 26.18 4.52
C ALA A 22 -18.04 26.67 3.32
N HIS A 23 -18.24 27.99 3.22
CA HIS A 23 -18.96 28.64 2.14
C HIS A 23 -18.15 28.76 0.83
N MET A 24 -16.83 28.58 0.87
CA MET A 24 -15.94 28.72 -0.28
C MET A 24 -15.81 27.39 -1.02
N LYS A 25 -16.49 27.27 -2.18
CA LYS A 25 -16.49 26.06 -3.01
C LYS A 25 -15.07 25.55 -3.34
N ALA A 26 -14.15 26.45 -3.66
CA ALA A 26 -12.76 26.07 -3.99
C ALA A 26 -12.04 25.40 -2.82
N VAL A 27 -12.28 25.85 -1.58
CA VAL A 27 -11.68 25.24 -0.37
C VAL A 27 -12.31 23.88 -0.11
N GLN A 28 -13.63 23.73 -0.30
CA GLN A 28 -14.31 22.45 -0.11
C GLN A 28 -13.83 21.39 -1.12
N GLN A 29 -13.60 21.78 -2.37
CA GLN A 29 -13.04 20.88 -3.39
C GLN A 29 -11.61 20.42 -3.05
N GLN A 30 -10.78 21.34 -2.54
CA GLN A 30 -9.43 21.00 -2.05
C GLN A 30 -9.51 20.03 -0.85
N LEU A 31 -10.41 20.28 0.10
CA LEU A 31 -10.59 19.42 1.26
C LEU A 31 -11.06 18.01 0.88
N GLU A 32 -11.97 17.89 -0.08
CA GLU A 32 -12.41 16.60 -0.62
C GLU A 32 -11.25 15.83 -1.26
N SER A 33 -10.40 16.51 -2.04
CA SER A 33 -9.18 15.93 -2.61
C SER A 33 -8.23 15.42 -1.52
N VAL A 34 -8.01 16.20 -0.46
CA VAL A 34 -7.18 15.81 0.70
C VAL A 34 -7.75 14.58 1.39
N ARG A 35 -9.06 14.54 1.68
CA ARG A 35 -9.72 13.36 2.28
C ARG A 35 -9.49 12.10 1.46
N ARG A 36 -9.70 12.19 0.14
CA ARG A 36 -9.47 11.08 -0.78
C ARG A 36 -8.02 10.62 -0.81
N LEU A 37 -7.05 11.53 -0.71
CA LEU A 37 -5.63 11.17 -0.60
C LEU A 37 -5.35 10.42 0.70
N PHE A 38 -5.89 10.86 1.83
CA PHE A 38 -5.72 10.18 3.12
C PHE A 38 -6.35 8.79 3.11
N ASP A 39 -7.52 8.63 2.51
CA ASP A 39 -8.17 7.32 2.35
C ASP A 39 -7.32 6.37 1.50
N LEU A 40 -6.77 6.86 0.38
CA LEU A 40 -5.84 6.07 -0.43
C LEU A 40 -4.60 5.68 0.38
N MET A 41 -3.99 6.64 1.09
CA MET A 41 -2.77 6.41 1.87
C MET A 41 -2.93 5.30 2.90
N ARG A 42 -4.05 5.27 3.63
CA ARG A 42 -4.36 4.21 4.60
C ARG A 42 -4.36 2.83 3.92
N ILE A 43 -5.07 2.72 2.79
CA ILE A 43 -5.19 1.44 2.08
C ILE A 43 -3.82 0.97 1.56
N VAL A 44 -3.04 1.84 0.93
CA VAL A 44 -1.75 1.42 0.35
C VAL A 44 -0.71 1.12 1.41
N GLU A 45 -0.77 1.78 2.58
CA GLU A 45 0.10 1.48 3.72
C GLU A 45 -0.21 0.09 4.28
N ASP A 46 -1.49 -0.21 4.55
CA ASP A 46 -1.92 -1.52 5.06
C ASP A 46 -1.50 -2.66 4.14
N VAL A 47 -1.73 -2.51 2.84
CA VAL A 47 -1.36 -3.56 1.88
C VAL A 47 0.16 -3.69 1.79
N ARG A 48 0.92 -2.58 1.82
CA ARG A 48 2.39 -2.63 1.79
C ARG A 48 2.95 -3.34 3.03
N ASP A 49 2.42 -3.04 4.21
CA ASP A 49 2.85 -3.67 5.46
C ASP A 49 2.54 -5.17 5.44
N HIS A 50 1.35 -5.56 4.97
CA HIS A 50 1.00 -6.97 4.75
C HIS A 50 1.97 -7.69 3.78
N LEU A 51 2.34 -7.04 2.68
CA LEU A 51 3.33 -7.60 1.75
C LEU A 51 4.71 -7.77 2.40
N ASN A 52 5.13 -6.82 3.25
CA ASN A 52 6.38 -6.92 4.00
C ASN A 52 6.35 -8.09 4.99
N GLU A 53 5.23 -8.28 5.70
CA GLU A 53 5.05 -9.40 6.63
C GLU A 53 5.16 -10.75 5.91
N ILE A 54 4.52 -10.90 4.75
CA ILE A 54 4.63 -12.14 3.95
C ILE A 54 6.07 -12.38 3.48
N MET A 55 6.74 -11.34 2.99
CA MET A 55 8.14 -11.46 2.57
C MET A 55 9.07 -11.83 3.74
N GLU A 56 8.80 -11.31 4.94
CA GLU A 56 9.53 -11.65 6.15
C GLU A 56 9.28 -13.11 6.55
N LEU A 57 8.03 -13.56 6.55
CA LEU A 57 7.68 -14.96 6.82
C LEU A 57 8.36 -15.92 5.84
N GLY A 58 8.34 -15.60 4.55
CA GLY A 58 9.06 -16.37 3.52
C GLY A 58 10.59 -16.35 3.71
N SER A 59 11.15 -15.26 4.24
CA SER A 59 12.57 -15.21 4.62
C SER A 59 12.85 -16.16 5.79
N ARG A 60 12.01 -16.13 6.83
CA ARG A 60 12.13 -16.98 8.02
C ARG A 60 11.97 -18.48 7.70
N SER A 61 11.16 -18.84 6.70
CA SER A 61 11.00 -20.22 6.28
C SER A 61 12.23 -20.80 5.57
N SER A 62 13.13 -19.95 5.07
CA SER A 62 14.39 -20.40 4.45
C SER A 62 15.51 -20.72 5.46
N GLY A 63 15.32 -20.40 6.74
CA GLY A 63 16.33 -20.53 7.78
C GLY A 63 17.48 -19.52 7.66
N ILE A 64 18.46 -19.60 8.57
CA ILE A 64 19.58 -18.64 8.62
C ILE A 64 20.35 -18.67 7.30
N GLY A 65 20.34 -17.56 6.56
CA GLY A 65 21.05 -17.43 5.28
C GLY A 65 20.60 -18.42 4.19
N GLY A 66 19.38 -18.97 4.27
CA GLY A 66 18.88 -19.96 3.31
C GLY A 66 19.38 -21.40 3.58
N THR A 67 19.99 -21.66 4.74
CA THR A 67 20.57 -22.98 5.09
C THR A 67 19.55 -23.96 5.65
N GLY A 68 18.31 -23.54 5.89
CA GLY A 68 17.29 -24.33 6.58
C GLY A 68 17.49 -24.45 8.10
N LEU A 69 18.60 -23.94 8.66
CA LEU A 69 18.83 -23.93 10.11
C LEU A 69 17.84 -22.97 10.79
N CYS A 70 17.14 -23.44 11.81
CA CYS A 70 16.08 -22.71 12.52
C CYS A 70 14.95 -22.19 11.60
N ALA A 71 14.68 -22.89 10.49
CA ALA A 71 13.61 -22.53 9.57
C ALA A 71 12.23 -22.62 10.25
N SER A 72 11.41 -21.59 10.01
CA SER A 72 9.98 -21.63 10.34
C SER A 72 9.18 -22.42 9.29
N PRO A 73 7.93 -22.80 9.57
CA PRO A 73 7.06 -23.43 8.57
C PRO A 73 6.94 -22.59 7.29
N SER A 74 6.74 -23.28 6.17
CA SER A 74 6.49 -22.69 4.85
C SER A 74 5.20 -21.86 4.83
N VAL A 75 5.20 -20.78 4.04
CA VAL A 75 3.99 -20.02 3.70
C VAL A 75 3.52 -20.49 2.32
N ASP A 76 2.48 -21.32 2.28
CA ASP A 76 2.06 -21.98 1.04
C ASP A 76 1.10 -21.13 0.19
N ASN A 77 0.53 -20.06 0.77
CA ASN A 77 -0.50 -19.24 0.15
C ASN A 77 0.00 -17.85 -0.34
N VAL A 78 1.31 -17.67 -0.56
CA VAL A 78 1.89 -16.41 -1.06
C VAL A 78 1.25 -15.97 -2.38
N SER A 79 0.92 -16.92 -3.26
CA SER A 79 0.24 -16.64 -4.53
C SER A 79 -1.14 -16.00 -4.35
N GLU A 80 -1.90 -16.41 -3.33
CA GLU A 80 -3.23 -15.86 -3.05
C GLU A 80 -3.13 -14.42 -2.58
N HIS A 81 -2.17 -14.14 -1.70
CA HIS A 81 -1.92 -12.78 -1.22
C HIS A 81 -1.40 -11.86 -2.34
N ALA A 82 -0.53 -12.37 -3.23
CA ALA A 82 -0.05 -11.62 -4.38
C ALA A 82 -1.21 -11.26 -5.35
N ALA A 83 -2.13 -12.20 -5.58
CA ALA A 83 -3.33 -11.96 -6.39
C ALA A 83 -4.25 -10.90 -5.77
N ALA A 84 -4.54 -11.00 -4.47
CA ALA A 84 -5.40 -10.02 -3.77
C ALA A 84 -4.78 -8.61 -3.74
N ALA A 85 -3.46 -8.52 -3.54
CA ALA A 85 -2.75 -7.24 -3.58
C ALA A 85 -2.71 -6.64 -4.99
N THR A 86 -2.58 -7.49 -6.02
CA THR A 86 -2.65 -7.09 -7.43
C THR A 86 -4.03 -6.55 -7.80
N GLU A 87 -5.10 -7.24 -7.40
CA GLU A 87 -6.47 -6.77 -7.61
C GLU A 87 -6.71 -5.43 -6.90
N THR A 88 -6.20 -5.29 -5.68
CA THR A 88 -6.27 -4.03 -4.94
C THR A 88 -5.53 -2.91 -5.66
N TYR A 89 -4.33 -3.17 -6.17
CA TYR A 89 -3.58 -2.21 -7.00
C TYR A 89 -4.39 -1.75 -8.21
N ASP A 90 -4.92 -2.69 -9.01
CA ASP A 90 -5.69 -2.39 -10.21
C ASP A 90 -6.97 -1.59 -9.90
N ARG A 91 -7.63 -1.90 -8.78
CA ARG A 91 -8.79 -1.17 -8.29
C ARG A 91 -8.42 0.26 -7.89
N LEU A 92 -7.35 0.45 -7.12
CA LEU A 92 -6.93 1.78 -6.65
C LEU A 92 -6.47 2.68 -7.80
N MET A 93 -5.81 2.13 -8.82
CA MET A 93 -5.43 2.88 -10.02
C MET A 93 -6.65 3.43 -10.78
N LYS A 94 -7.79 2.74 -10.72
CA LYS A 94 -9.06 3.19 -11.31
C LYS A 94 -9.84 4.13 -10.39
N GLN A 95 -9.82 3.89 -9.07
CA GLN A 95 -10.58 4.66 -8.09
C GLN A 95 -9.94 6.00 -7.73
N TYR A 96 -8.61 6.11 -7.84
CA TYR A 96 -7.84 7.32 -7.52
C TYR A 96 -6.88 7.70 -8.68
N PRO A 97 -7.41 7.96 -9.89
CA PRO A 97 -6.58 8.23 -11.07
C PRO A 97 -5.66 9.46 -10.89
N GLU A 98 -6.07 10.44 -10.09
CA GLU A 98 -5.29 11.63 -9.78
C GLU A 98 -4.11 11.38 -8.83
N PHE A 99 -4.11 10.24 -8.12
CA PHE A 99 -3.09 9.85 -7.14
C PHE A 99 -2.34 8.58 -7.55
N CYS A 100 -2.35 8.24 -8.83
CA CYS A 100 -1.73 7.02 -9.37
C CYS A 100 -0.25 6.89 -8.97
N ALA A 101 0.50 8.00 -8.99
CA ALA A 101 1.90 8.02 -8.57
C ALA A 101 2.10 7.53 -7.13
N LYS A 102 1.16 7.83 -6.22
CA LYS A 102 1.24 7.38 -4.82
C LYS A 102 0.94 5.89 -4.68
N THR A 103 -0.04 5.40 -5.44
CA THR A 103 -0.35 3.97 -5.54
C THR A 103 0.84 3.18 -6.08
N GLU A 104 1.50 3.69 -7.13
CA GLU A 104 2.71 3.09 -7.70
C GLU A 104 3.89 3.09 -6.70
N GLU A 105 4.13 4.23 -6.03
CA GLU A 105 5.20 4.38 -5.06
C GLU A 105 5.05 3.40 -3.88
N ALA A 106 3.85 3.29 -3.31
CA ALA A 106 3.63 2.48 -2.12
C ALA A 106 3.39 1.01 -2.47
N LEU A 107 2.36 0.72 -3.26
CA LEU A 107 1.89 -0.64 -3.53
C LEU A 107 2.60 -1.25 -4.74
N GLY A 108 2.76 -0.50 -5.83
CA GLY A 108 3.45 -0.99 -7.04
C GLY A 108 4.88 -1.44 -6.75
N ARG A 109 5.65 -0.66 -5.98
CA ARG A 109 6.99 -1.05 -5.51
C ARG A 109 6.96 -2.26 -4.59
N GLY A 110 5.99 -2.36 -3.69
CA GLY A 110 5.80 -3.53 -2.82
C GLY A 110 5.56 -4.81 -3.61
N LEU A 111 4.69 -4.76 -4.62
CA LEU A 111 4.43 -5.87 -5.54
C LEU A 111 5.69 -6.24 -6.33
N ALA A 112 6.45 -5.24 -6.82
CA ALA A 112 7.72 -5.50 -7.49
C ALA A 112 8.72 -6.22 -6.56
N LEU A 113 8.88 -5.78 -5.31
CA LEU A 113 9.74 -6.46 -4.34
C LEU A 113 9.31 -7.89 -4.07
N LEU A 114 8.01 -8.14 -3.88
CA LEU A 114 7.49 -9.50 -3.74
C LEU A 114 7.81 -10.34 -4.99
N ARG A 115 7.70 -9.76 -6.18
CA ARG A 115 7.94 -10.45 -7.46
C ARG A 115 9.38 -10.91 -7.64
N GLN A 116 10.35 -10.24 -7.01
CA GLN A 116 11.74 -10.71 -6.98
C GLN A 116 11.89 -12.06 -6.22
N LYS A 117 11.00 -12.32 -5.26
CA LYS A 117 11.03 -13.51 -4.39
C LYS A 117 10.05 -14.59 -4.84
N HIS A 118 8.90 -14.20 -5.38
CA HIS A 118 7.81 -15.11 -5.80
C HIS A 118 7.27 -14.67 -7.16
N LYS A 119 7.19 -15.58 -8.14
CA LYS A 119 6.76 -15.21 -9.50
C LYS A 119 5.25 -15.00 -9.58
N PHE A 120 4.82 -13.83 -10.05
CA PHE A 120 3.44 -13.52 -10.43
C PHE A 120 3.43 -12.32 -11.39
N HIS A 121 2.25 -11.98 -11.93
CA HIS A 121 2.04 -10.88 -12.86
C HIS A 121 1.07 -9.84 -12.31
N PHE A 122 1.30 -8.57 -12.65
CA PHE A 122 0.36 -7.47 -12.40
C PHE A 122 0.44 -6.43 -13.53
N SER A 123 -0.62 -5.64 -13.69
CA SER A 123 -0.85 -4.77 -14.87
C SER A 123 0.30 -3.81 -15.20
N ALA A 124 1.01 -3.33 -14.17
CA ALA A 124 2.09 -2.36 -14.29
C ALA A 124 3.48 -2.96 -14.08
N GLU A 125 3.65 -4.29 -14.12
CA GLU A 125 4.94 -4.94 -13.80
C GLU A 125 6.11 -4.42 -14.63
N HIS A 126 5.86 -4.06 -15.89
CA HIS A 126 6.85 -3.50 -16.81
C HIS A 126 7.33 -2.09 -16.44
N ARG A 127 6.66 -1.40 -15.52
CA ARG A 127 7.08 -0.08 -15.01
C ARG A 127 8.11 -0.20 -13.89
N PHE A 128 8.21 -1.37 -13.27
CA PHE A 128 9.11 -1.65 -12.17
C PHE A 128 10.21 -2.58 -12.67
N PHE A 129 11.26 -1.99 -13.26
CA PHE A 129 12.45 -2.73 -13.65
C PHE A 129 13.33 -3.03 -12.44
N PHE A 130 13.92 -4.22 -12.46
CA PHE A 130 15.01 -4.63 -11.57
C PHE A 130 16.33 -4.51 -12.32
#